data_AF-A0A329VK06-F1
#
_entry.id   AF-A0A329VK06-F1
#
_cell.length_a   1.000
_cell.length_b   1.000
_cell.length_c   1.000
_cell.angle_alpha   90.00
_cell.angle_beta   90.00
_cell.angle_gamma   90.00
#
_symmetry.space_group_name_H-M   'P 1'
#
loop_
_entity.id
_entity.type
_entity.pdbx_description
1 polymer ?
#
loop_
_entity_poly.entity_id
_entity_poly.type
_entity_poly.pdbx_seq_one_letter_code
_entity_poly.pdbx_strand_id
1 'polypeptide(L)'
;MSEELGHVTFFDVKKMGFYSSSDEEQPQGLSAESVFDNLVNWVNNNSIENTLPLVDDKRLRKKVYCRNAYKCSKTGDYFFVLWKSEEDGNGNIQGVEADSSVTESADDVIMLPSDGKNGKKYIWGKPCYYWFISGLNKFASIKFPHSNTDTYLFVRYVKDYVNFRMTCSGRKLSEVKKENNKGKSFSYQTVTFDSDDGKSRARFLFEYNQYMKNAGREGIKRLKDSITHIIIRDTIGAVVSDKRAWWVKLWDCVPGYKNEKPKLRGEKQIELMIEDSLSDSQIDELFDFYDEGYSSGSSWNNIGFKQGGKNSPTKWLDEYVLRETIAASYVATNRKHISASVLAKLINVKRSDLLKGLEVKAASSGNDSNEDSKVTAI
;
A
#
# COMPACT_ATOMS: atom_id res chain seq x y z
N MET A 1 18.27 -10.94 -20.34
CA MET A 1 17.22 -10.90 -19.30
C MET A 1 17.33 -9.57 -18.60
N SER A 2 16.26 -8.78 -18.54
CA SER A 2 16.23 -7.54 -17.75
C SER A 2 15.84 -7.87 -16.31
N GLU A 3 16.56 -7.33 -15.34
CA GLU A 3 16.14 -7.34 -13.95
C GLU A 3 15.30 -6.09 -13.68
N GLU A 4 14.17 -6.27 -13.02
CA GLU A 4 13.35 -5.19 -12.51
C GLU A 4 13.51 -5.08 -11.00
N LEU A 5 13.66 -3.85 -10.51
CA LEU A 5 13.68 -3.55 -9.08
C LEU A 5 12.27 -3.26 -8.60
N GLY A 6 11.79 -4.07 -7.67
CA GLY A 6 10.52 -3.88 -6.96
C GLY A 6 10.74 -3.09 -5.66
N HIS A 7 9.98 -2.01 -5.47
CA HIS A 7 10.00 -1.22 -4.24
C HIS A 7 9.02 -1.80 -3.21
N VAL A 8 9.50 -2.06 -2.00
CA VAL A 8 8.70 -2.60 -0.90
C VAL A 8 8.26 -1.48 0.04
N THR A 9 6.96 -1.38 0.31
CA THR A 9 6.38 -0.45 1.28
C THR A 9 5.65 -1.25 2.35
N PHE A 10 6.00 -1.06 3.62
CA PHE A 10 5.38 -1.75 4.75
C PHE A 10 4.21 -0.94 5.34
N PHE A 11 3.29 -1.65 5.98
CA PHE A 11 2.09 -1.13 6.62
C PHE A 11 1.88 -1.83 7.96
N ASP A 12 1.58 -1.07 8.99
CA ASP A 12 1.10 -1.55 10.28
C ASP A 12 -0.38 -1.90 10.18
N VAL A 13 -0.75 -3.11 10.57
CA VAL A 13 -2.16 -3.48 10.74
C VAL A 13 -2.60 -3.02 12.13
N LYS A 14 -3.61 -2.16 12.19
CA LYS A 14 -4.18 -1.64 13.46
C LYS A 14 -5.37 -2.47 13.91
N LYS A 15 -6.24 -2.84 12.98
CA LYS A 15 -7.36 -3.76 13.21
C LYS A 15 -7.43 -4.76 12.07
N MET A 16 -7.60 -6.04 12.37
CA MET A 16 -7.89 -7.07 11.38
C MET A 16 -8.65 -8.22 12.05
N GLY A 17 -9.96 -8.28 11.83
CA GLY A 17 -10.82 -9.25 12.49
C GLY A 17 -12.27 -8.80 12.57
N PHE A 18 -13.09 -9.56 13.29
CA PHE A 18 -14.46 -9.18 13.59
C PHE A 18 -14.49 -8.37 14.87
N TYR A 19 -15.14 -7.21 14.86
CA TYR A 19 -15.25 -6.34 16.03
C TYR A 19 -16.72 -6.14 16.35
N SER A 20 -17.08 -6.26 17.62
CA SER A 20 -18.45 -6.05 18.08
C SER A 20 -18.78 -4.56 18.04
N SER A 21 -20.07 -4.24 17.91
CA SER A 21 -20.53 -2.86 18.10
C SER A 21 -20.45 -2.42 19.57
N SER A 22 -20.34 -3.36 20.50
CA SER A 22 -20.17 -3.14 21.93
C SER A 22 -18.71 -3.10 22.40
N ASP A 23 -17.78 -3.67 21.62
CA ASP A 23 -16.34 -3.70 21.88
C ASP A 23 -15.60 -3.62 20.54
N GLU A 24 -15.08 -2.44 20.25
CA GLU A 24 -14.33 -2.15 19.03
C GLU A 24 -12.81 -2.31 19.21
N GLU A 25 -12.33 -2.66 20.41
CA GLU A 25 -10.89 -2.74 20.72
C GLU A 25 -10.34 -4.14 20.45
N GLN A 26 -11.09 -5.19 20.81
CA GLN A 26 -10.63 -6.57 20.68
C GLN A 26 -11.32 -7.29 19.51
N PRO A 27 -10.55 -7.94 18.61
CA PRO A 27 -11.15 -8.80 17.60
C PRO A 27 -11.71 -10.06 18.25
N GLN A 28 -12.84 -10.52 17.75
CA GLN A 28 -13.52 -11.74 18.18
C GLN A 28 -13.64 -12.75 17.03
N GLY A 29 -13.99 -13.99 17.34
CA GLY A 29 -14.13 -15.06 16.36
C GLY A 29 -12.80 -15.46 15.70
N LEU A 30 -12.74 -15.42 14.37
CA LEU A 30 -11.61 -15.94 13.59
C LEU A 30 -10.39 -15.01 13.63
N SER A 31 -9.21 -15.61 13.79
CA SER A 31 -7.93 -14.91 13.65
C SER A 31 -7.68 -14.39 12.23
N ALA A 32 -6.79 -13.40 12.10
CA ALA A 32 -6.35 -12.89 10.81
C ALA A 32 -5.75 -14.00 9.93
N GLU A 33 -4.98 -14.92 10.52
CA GLU A 33 -4.42 -16.08 9.86
C GLU A 33 -5.51 -17.00 9.32
N SER A 34 -6.55 -17.29 10.11
CA SER A 34 -7.68 -18.11 9.65
C SER A 34 -8.44 -17.46 8.50
N VAL A 35 -8.59 -16.13 8.50
CA VAL A 35 -9.18 -15.39 7.38
C VAL A 35 -8.34 -15.55 6.11
N PHE A 36 -7.01 -15.43 6.22
CA PHE A 36 -6.13 -15.61 5.07
C PHE A 36 -6.03 -17.05 4.59
N ASP A 37 -6.05 -18.03 5.48
CA ASP A 37 -6.13 -19.45 5.10
C ASP A 37 -7.37 -19.74 4.27
N ASN A 38 -8.53 -19.24 4.72
CA ASN A 38 -9.78 -19.34 3.96
C ASN A 38 -9.71 -18.60 2.62
N LEU A 39 -9.08 -17.42 2.59
CA LEU A 39 -8.91 -16.66 1.35
C LEU A 39 -8.01 -17.38 0.34
N VAL A 40 -6.84 -17.89 0.77
CA VAL A 40 -5.93 -18.67 -0.08
C VAL A 40 -6.66 -19.90 -0.64
N ASN A 41 -7.35 -20.64 0.23
CA ASN A 41 -8.12 -21.82 -0.18
C ASN A 41 -9.22 -21.46 -1.18
N TRP A 42 -9.96 -20.38 -0.96
CA TRP A 42 -11.00 -19.95 -1.90
C TRP A 42 -10.41 -19.53 -3.25
N VAL A 43 -9.36 -18.71 -3.25
CA VAL A 43 -8.68 -18.26 -4.48
C VAL A 43 -8.18 -19.45 -5.29
N ASN A 44 -7.48 -20.40 -4.65
CA ASN A 44 -6.84 -21.52 -5.34
C ASN A 44 -7.84 -22.58 -5.86
N ASN A 45 -9.09 -22.55 -5.39
CA ASN A 45 -10.17 -23.43 -5.86
C ASN A 45 -11.10 -22.76 -6.88
N ASN A 46 -10.76 -21.57 -7.40
CA ASN A 46 -11.57 -20.82 -8.36
C ASN A 46 -10.78 -20.44 -9.63
N SER A 47 -11.51 -20.15 -10.70
CA SER A 47 -10.96 -19.45 -11.88
C SER A 47 -10.83 -17.96 -11.59
N ILE A 48 -9.99 -17.25 -12.35
CA ILE A 48 -9.73 -15.82 -12.12
C ILE A 48 -11.02 -15.02 -12.08
N GLU A 49 -11.93 -15.21 -13.04
CA GLU A 49 -13.18 -14.44 -13.05
C GLU A 49 -14.05 -14.65 -11.80
N ASN A 50 -13.97 -15.83 -11.19
CA ASN A 50 -14.69 -16.19 -9.96
C ASN A 50 -13.98 -15.71 -8.69
N THR A 51 -12.76 -15.19 -8.80
CA THR A 51 -12.06 -14.53 -7.69
C THR A 51 -12.50 -13.08 -7.46
N LEU A 52 -13.52 -12.59 -8.17
CA LEU A 52 -14.15 -11.29 -7.91
C LEU A 52 -15.14 -11.41 -6.73
N PRO A 53 -14.85 -10.79 -5.56
CA PRO A 53 -15.68 -11.00 -4.38
C PRO A 53 -17.09 -10.45 -4.53
N LEU A 54 -17.24 -9.32 -5.25
CA LEU A 54 -18.52 -8.67 -5.52
C LEU A 54 -18.68 -8.41 -7.03
N VAL A 55 -19.59 -9.17 -7.67
CA VAL A 55 -19.78 -9.15 -9.13
C VAL A 55 -20.55 -7.91 -9.57
N ASP A 56 -21.64 -7.58 -8.87
CA ASP A 56 -22.53 -6.46 -9.18
C ASP A 56 -22.17 -5.22 -8.36
N ASP A 57 -20.89 -4.83 -8.41
CA ASP A 57 -20.42 -3.69 -7.66
C ASP A 57 -20.90 -2.37 -8.28
N LYS A 58 -22.00 -1.84 -7.73
CA LYS A 58 -22.56 -0.53 -8.11
C LYS A 58 -21.70 0.65 -7.65
N ARG A 59 -20.66 0.42 -6.84
CA ARG A 59 -19.66 1.45 -6.54
C ARG A 59 -18.84 1.57 -7.83
N LEU A 60 -18.94 2.68 -8.56
CA LEU A 60 -18.18 3.00 -9.80
C LEU A 60 -16.66 2.85 -9.61
N ARG A 61 -16.16 1.62 -9.52
CA ARG A 61 -14.83 1.27 -9.04
C ARG A 61 -14.28 0.15 -9.90
N LYS A 62 -12.97 0.18 -10.14
CA LYS A 62 -12.26 -0.86 -10.89
C LYS A 62 -12.51 -2.24 -10.26
N LYS A 63 -12.71 -3.26 -11.11
CA LYS A 63 -12.82 -4.65 -10.70
C LYS A 63 -11.44 -5.16 -10.30
N VAL A 64 -11.40 -5.98 -9.27
CA VAL A 64 -10.14 -6.56 -8.75
C VAL A 64 -10.35 -8.04 -8.55
N TYR A 65 -9.50 -8.81 -9.23
CA TYR A 65 -9.46 -10.26 -9.14
C TYR A 65 -8.21 -10.66 -8.35
N CYS A 66 -8.10 -11.92 -7.93
CA CYS A 66 -6.86 -12.48 -7.42
C CYS A 66 -6.30 -13.48 -8.41
N ARG A 67 -5.10 -13.21 -8.90
CA ARG A 67 -4.41 -14.00 -9.91
C ARG A 67 -3.69 -15.21 -9.32
N ASN A 68 -3.12 -15.05 -8.12
CA ASN A 68 -2.51 -16.12 -7.31
C ASN A 68 -2.57 -15.74 -5.83
N ALA A 69 -2.72 -16.74 -4.97
CA ALA A 69 -2.48 -16.64 -3.54
C ALA A 69 -1.60 -17.81 -3.08
N TYR A 70 -0.69 -17.56 -2.14
CA TYR A 70 0.25 -18.56 -1.65
C TYR A 70 0.54 -18.34 -0.16
N LYS A 71 0.54 -19.43 0.62
CA LYS A 71 1.01 -19.45 2.00
C LYS A 71 2.36 -20.12 2.07
N CYS A 72 3.38 -19.43 2.59
CA CYS A 72 4.70 -20.01 2.77
C CYS A 72 4.72 -20.92 4.01
N SER A 73 4.87 -22.22 3.80
CA SER A 73 4.95 -23.21 4.90
C SER A 73 6.11 -22.99 5.87
N LYS A 74 7.20 -22.33 5.43
CA LYS A 74 8.39 -22.08 6.25
C LYS A 74 8.21 -20.91 7.21
N THR A 75 7.55 -19.83 6.78
CA THR A 75 7.44 -18.58 7.54
C THR A 75 6.04 -18.33 8.09
N GLY A 76 5.02 -19.02 7.55
CA GLY A 76 3.61 -18.76 7.83
C GLY A 76 3.00 -17.63 7.00
N ASP A 77 3.83 -16.86 6.29
CA ASP A 77 3.42 -15.65 5.58
C ASP A 77 2.54 -15.92 4.36
N TYR A 78 1.75 -14.91 4.01
CA TYR A 78 0.84 -14.97 2.88
C TYR A 78 1.27 -14.00 1.77
N PHE A 79 1.16 -14.44 0.52
CA PHE A 79 1.50 -13.69 -0.66
C PHE A 79 0.30 -13.65 -1.60
N PHE A 80 -0.04 -12.46 -2.07
CA PHE A 80 -1.17 -12.25 -2.96
C PHE A 80 -0.75 -11.48 -4.20
N VAL A 81 -1.21 -11.95 -5.36
CA VAL A 81 -1.13 -11.24 -6.63
C VAL A 81 -2.53 -10.84 -7.02
N LEU A 82 -2.91 -9.58 -6.80
CA LEU A 82 -4.19 -9.07 -7.27
C LEU A 82 -4.08 -8.60 -8.72
N TRP A 83 -5.17 -8.70 -9.47
CA TRP A 83 -5.28 -8.24 -10.84
C TRP A 83 -6.27 -7.08 -10.92
N LYS A 84 -5.75 -5.87 -11.08
CA LYS A 84 -6.54 -4.64 -11.19
C LYS A 84 -6.98 -4.47 -12.64
N SER A 85 -8.28 -4.60 -12.91
CA SER A 85 -8.78 -4.48 -14.28
C SER A 85 -8.62 -3.05 -14.81
N GLU A 86 -8.23 -2.91 -16.07
CA GLU A 86 -8.16 -1.64 -16.78
C GLU A 86 -8.98 -1.72 -18.07
N GLU A 87 -9.84 -0.72 -18.29
CA GLU A 87 -10.74 -0.65 -19.46
C GLU A 87 -10.07 0.02 -20.67
N ASP A 88 -9.07 0.88 -20.42
CA ASP A 88 -8.41 1.68 -21.46
C ASP A 88 -7.03 1.12 -21.82
N GLY A 89 -6.93 0.58 -23.04
CA GLY A 89 -5.74 -0.02 -23.64
C GLY A 89 -4.59 0.95 -23.91
N ASN A 90 -3.86 1.41 -22.88
CA ASN A 90 -2.51 1.94 -23.08
C ASN A 90 -1.52 0.77 -23.21
N GLY A 91 -0.54 0.87 -24.11
CA GLY A 91 0.32 -0.21 -24.63
C GLY A 91 1.21 -1.01 -23.65
N ASN A 92 0.95 -0.95 -22.34
CA ASN A 92 1.57 -1.78 -21.30
C ASN A 92 0.52 -2.50 -20.43
N ILE A 93 -0.60 -2.91 -21.03
CA ILE A 93 -1.66 -3.67 -20.35
C ILE A 93 -1.51 -5.14 -20.68
N GLN A 94 -1.61 -5.95 -19.62
CA GLN A 94 -1.56 -7.39 -19.68
C GLN A 94 -2.98 -7.94 -19.67
N GLY A 95 -3.19 -9.11 -20.23
CA GLY A 95 -4.44 -9.86 -20.21
C GLY A 95 -4.22 -11.22 -19.58
N VAL A 96 -5.17 -11.65 -18.77
CA VAL A 96 -5.24 -13.05 -18.31
C VAL A 96 -6.54 -13.67 -18.76
N GLU A 97 -6.48 -14.93 -19.16
CA GLU A 97 -7.66 -15.67 -19.57
C GLU A 97 -8.63 -15.82 -18.39
N ALA A 98 -9.90 -15.47 -18.60
CA ALA A 98 -10.88 -15.34 -17.53
C ALA A 98 -11.19 -16.67 -16.80
N ASP A 99 -11.19 -17.77 -17.53
CA ASP A 99 -11.45 -19.13 -17.07
C ASP A 99 -10.17 -19.86 -16.61
N SER A 100 -8.99 -19.24 -16.74
CA SER A 100 -7.76 -19.88 -16.31
C SER A 100 -7.76 -20.16 -14.81
N SER A 101 -7.19 -21.31 -14.45
CA SER A 101 -7.05 -21.73 -13.07
C SER A 101 -6.08 -20.82 -12.32
N VAL A 102 -6.46 -20.48 -11.10
CA VAL A 102 -5.59 -19.79 -10.14
C VAL A 102 -4.83 -20.85 -9.35
N THR A 103 -3.73 -21.38 -9.90
CA THR A 103 -2.82 -22.24 -9.13
C THR A 103 -1.68 -21.44 -8.55
N GLU A 104 -0.98 -21.97 -7.54
CA GLU A 104 0.16 -21.28 -6.89
C GLU A 104 1.32 -20.95 -7.83
N SER A 105 1.43 -21.65 -8.97
CA SER A 105 2.48 -21.50 -9.97
C SER A 105 2.04 -20.85 -11.27
N ALA A 106 0.75 -20.52 -11.43
CA ALA A 106 0.24 -19.99 -12.69
C ALA A 106 0.80 -18.59 -12.93
N ASP A 107 1.71 -18.46 -13.90
CA ASP A 107 2.41 -17.21 -14.23
C ASP A 107 2.03 -16.65 -15.62
N ASP A 108 1.28 -17.38 -16.42
CA ASP A 108 0.97 -16.97 -17.79
C ASP A 108 0.10 -15.69 -17.87
N VAL A 109 0.51 -14.78 -18.76
CA VAL A 109 -0.18 -13.56 -19.19
C VAL A 109 -0.02 -13.38 -20.69
N ILE A 110 -1.02 -12.78 -21.34
CA ILE A 110 -0.87 -12.30 -22.71
C ILE A 110 -0.68 -10.78 -22.70
N MET A 111 0.16 -10.26 -23.59
CA MET A 111 0.16 -8.81 -23.87
C MET A 111 -0.94 -8.54 -24.89
N LEU A 112 -1.52 -7.33 -24.90
CA LEU A 112 -2.43 -6.88 -25.96
C LEU A 112 -1.86 -7.32 -27.33
N PRO A 113 -2.51 -8.25 -28.05
CA PRO A 113 -2.01 -8.64 -29.35
C PRO A 113 -2.38 -7.54 -30.35
N SER A 114 -1.47 -7.24 -31.26
CA SER A 114 -1.78 -6.55 -32.52
C SER A 114 -2.88 -7.31 -33.30
N ASP A 115 -2.97 -8.62 -33.08
CA ASP A 115 -3.86 -9.53 -33.82
C ASP A 115 -4.74 -10.33 -32.85
N GLY A 116 -5.97 -9.87 -32.68
CA GLY A 116 -6.95 -10.50 -31.79
C GLY A 116 -7.46 -11.86 -32.27
N LYS A 117 -8.23 -12.47 -31.36
CA LYS A 117 -9.23 -13.54 -31.56
C LYS A 117 -8.72 -14.98 -31.57
N ASN A 118 -8.47 -15.50 -30.37
CA ASN A 118 -8.52 -16.95 -30.10
C ASN A 118 -9.85 -17.41 -29.47
N GLY A 119 -10.93 -16.63 -29.60
CA GLY A 119 -12.25 -16.93 -29.01
C GLY A 119 -12.33 -16.86 -27.48
N LYS A 120 -11.19 -16.71 -26.79
CA LYS A 120 -11.07 -16.65 -25.34
C LYS A 120 -11.38 -15.26 -24.76
N LYS A 121 -12.02 -15.24 -23.59
CA LYS A 121 -12.31 -14.02 -22.82
C LYS A 121 -11.09 -13.66 -21.97
N TYR A 122 -10.62 -12.43 -22.10
CA TYR A 122 -9.47 -11.93 -21.33
C TYR A 122 -9.88 -10.82 -20.37
N ILE A 123 -9.27 -10.82 -19.19
CA ILE A 123 -9.36 -9.77 -18.19
C ILE A 123 -8.10 -8.91 -18.32
N TRP A 124 -8.26 -7.74 -18.93
CA TRP A 124 -7.17 -6.78 -19.12
C TRP A 124 -6.90 -6.01 -17.83
N GLY A 125 -5.63 -5.85 -17.47
CA GLY A 125 -5.25 -5.20 -16.23
C GLY A 125 -3.75 -5.21 -15.95
N LYS A 126 -3.43 -4.94 -14.69
CA LYS A 126 -2.06 -4.98 -14.15
C LYS A 126 -2.01 -5.75 -12.83
N PRO A 127 -0.91 -6.47 -12.57
CA PRO A 127 -0.71 -7.14 -11.29
C PRO A 127 -0.40 -6.13 -10.18
N CYS A 128 -0.85 -6.45 -8.97
CA CYS A 128 -0.51 -5.77 -7.72
C CYS A 128 -0.02 -6.83 -6.72
N TYR A 129 1.16 -6.63 -6.15
CA TYR A 129 1.82 -7.62 -5.31
C TYR A 129 1.76 -7.25 -3.83
N TYR A 130 1.36 -8.21 -3.00
CA TYR A 130 1.24 -8.01 -1.56
C TYR A 130 1.84 -9.18 -0.79
N TRP A 131 2.39 -8.86 0.38
CA TRP A 131 3.02 -9.80 1.30
C TRP A 131 2.54 -9.51 2.71
N PHE A 132 1.76 -10.41 3.31
CA PHE A 132 1.37 -10.34 4.72
C PHE A 132 2.36 -11.13 5.58
N ILE A 133 2.88 -10.49 6.62
CA ILE A 133 3.95 -11.02 7.46
C ILE A 133 3.34 -11.55 8.75
N SER A 134 3.24 -12.87 8.83
CA SER A 134 2.69 -13.53 10.01
C SER A 134 3.61 -13.27 11.22
N GLY A 135 2.99 -13.03 12.38
CA GLY A 135 3.71 -12.74 13.63
C GLY A 135 4.18 -11.30 13.83
N LEU A 136 4.14 -10.43 12.80
CA LEU A 136 4.45 -8.99 12.97
C LEU A 136 3.23 -8.08 12.90
N ASN A 137 2.05 -8.62 12.52
CA ASN A 137 0.84 -7.86 12.24
C ASN A 137 1.12 -6.69 11.26
N LYS A 138 1.88 -6.99 10.20
CA LYS A 138 2.27 -6.06 9.15
C LYS A 138 2.03 -6.70 7.80
N PHE A 139 1.87 -5.87 6.79
CA PHE A 139 1.92 -6.31 5.40
C PHE A 139 2.73 -5.33 4.57
N ALA A 140 3.11 -5.75 3.37
CA ALA A 140 3.81 -4.93 2.42
C ALA A 140 3.11 -4.93 1.06
N SER A 141 3.17 -3.79 0.37
CA SER A 141 2.95 -3.73 -1.07
C SER A 141 4.30 -3.71 -1.79
N ILE A 142 4.36 -4.28 -2.99
CA ILE A 142 5.58 -4.37 -3.78
C ILE A 142 5.29 -3.85 -5.18
N LYS A 143 5.95 -2.75 -5.56
CA LYS A 143 5.77 -2.08 -6.85
C LYS A 143 6.95 -2.39 -7.77
N PHE A 144 6.72 -3.19 -8.80
CA PHE A 144 7.64 -3.35 -9.92
C PHE A 144 7.27 -2.34 -11.04
N PRO A 145 8.19 -2.01 -11.96
CA PRO A 145 7.91 -1.19 -13.13
C PRO A 145 6.68 -1.63 -13.95
N HIS A 146 6.47 -2.95 -14.11
CA HIS A 146 5.32 -3.50 -14.83
C HIS A 146 4.02 -3.55 -14.02
N SER A 147 4.07 -3.30 -12.71
CA SER A 147 2.97 -3.55 -11.78
C SER A 147 2.31 -2.26 -11.32
N ASN A 148 1.15 -2.40 -10.68
CA ASN A 148 0.53 -1.31 -9.93
C ASN A 148 0.64 -1.59 -8.43
N THR A 149 0.44 -0.56 -7.62
CA THR A 149 0.34 -0.67 -6.15
C THR A 149 -0.82 0.17 -5.69
N ASP A 150 -1.72 -0.45 -4.94
CA ASP A 150 -2.91 0.20 -4.42
C ASP A 150 -3.33 -0.50 -3.13
N THR A 151 -2.81 0.01 -2.00
CA THR A 151 -3.00 -0.61 -0.68
C THR A 151 -4.48 -0.65 -0.29
N TYR A 152 -5.25 0.37 -0.69
CA TYR A 152 -6.69 0.40 -0.48
C TYR A 152 -7.39 -0.76 -1.21
N LEU A 153 -6.96 -1.10 -2.43
CA LEU A 153 -7.52 -2.24 -3.16
C LEU A 153 -7.26 -3.56 -2.47
N PHE A 154 -6.08 -3.78 -1.88
CA PHE A 154 -5.80 -5.02 -1.14
C PHE A 154 -6.71 -5.17 0.08
N VAL A 155 -6.77 -4.15 0.91
CA VAL A 155 -7.61 -4.17 2.11
C VAL A 155 -9.08 -4.29 1.75
N ARG A 156 -9.54 -3.56 0.73
CA ARG A 156 -10.90 -3.72 0.21
C ARG A 156 -11.16 -5.13 -0.31
N TYR A 157 -10.23 -5.72 -1.06
CA TYR A 157 -10.39 -7.06 -1.62
C TYR A 157 -10.59 -8.10 -0.52
N VAL A 158 -9.78 -8.05 0.54
CA VAL A 158 -9.94 -8.92 1.72
C VAL A 158 -11.27 -8.67 2.41
N LYS A 159 -11.66 -7.41 2.64
CA LYS A 159 -12.95 -7.07 3.25
C LYS A 159 -14.14 -7.54 2.41
N ASP A 160 -14.11 -7.34 1.10
CA ASP A 160 -15.17 -7.75 0.19
C ASP A 160 -15.23 -9.30 0.12
N TYR A 161 -14.09 -10.00 0.16
CA TYR A 161 -14.06 -11.46 0.30
C TYR A 161 -14.76 -11.92 1.59
N VAL A 162 -14.38 -11.37 2.75
CA VAL A 162 -14.97 -11.73 4.04
C VAL A 162 -16.48 -11.46 4.04
N ASN A 163 -16.90 -10.32 3.51
CA ASN A 163 -18.30 -9.92 3.52
C ASN A 163 -19.17 -10.74 2.55
N PHE A 164 -18.65 -11.08 1.37
CA PHE A 164 -19.50 -11.61 0.30
C PHE A 164 -19.26 -13.08 -0.02
N ARG A 165 -18.09 -13.63 0.31
CA ARG A 165 -17.68 -14.98 -0.11
C ARG A 165 -17.31 -15.91 1.04
N MET A 166 -16.70 -15.40 2.11
CA MET A 166 -16.31 -16.24 3.24
C MET A 166 -17.54 -16.81 3.95
N THR A 167 -17.53 -18.12 4.20
CA THR A 167 -18.57 -18.79 4.97
C THR A 167 -18.34 -18.51 6.46
N CYS A 168 -19.24 -17.74 7.07
CA CYS A 168 -19.23 -17.47 8.50
C CYS A 168 -20.65 -17.62 9.07
N SER A 169 -20.75 -18.14 10.28
CA SER A 169 -22.00 -18.18 11.03
C SER A 169 -22.56 -16.76 11.22
N GLY A 170 -23.89 -16.64 11.22
CA GLY A 170 -24.54 -15.38 11.55
C GLY A 170 -24.40 -14.26 10.52
N ARG A 171 -23.83 -14.53 9.33
CA ARG A 171 -23.69 -13.50 8.28
C ARG A 171 -25.06 -13.01 7.82
N LYS A 172 -25.30 -11.71 7.96
CA LYS A 172 -26.53 -11.03 7.52
C LYS A 172 -26.21 -9.88 6.59
N LEU A 173 -26.79 -9.90 5.39
CA LEU A 173 -26.78 -8.81 4.43
C LEU A 173 -28.05 -7.98 4.60
N SER A 174 -27.90 -6.68 4.83
CA SER A 174 -29.01 -5.74 4.95
C SER A 174 -28.84 -4.59 3.96
N GLU A 175 -29.92 -4.15 3.33
CA GLU A 175 -29.93 -2.91 2.55
C GLU A 175 -30.35 -1.75 3.46
N VAL A 176 -29.49 -0.75 3.58
CA VAL A 176 -29.74 0.47 4.35
C VAL A 176 -30.07 1.59 3.38
N LYS A 177 -31.25 2.20 3.55
CA LYS A 177 -31.63 3.41 2.83
C LYS A 177 -31.34 4.61 3.74
N LYS A 178 -30.55 5.56 3.24
CA LYS A 178 -30.27 6.82 3.91
C LYS A 178 -30.62 7.98 3.00
N GLU A 179 -30.97 9.10 3.60
CA GLU A 179 -31.15 10.36 2.92
C GLU A 179 -29.91 11.22 3.20
N ASN A 180 -29.37 11.87 2.16
CA ASN A 180 -28.29 12.83 2.38
C ASN A 180 -28.86 14.17 2.87
N ASN A 181 -27.98 15.06 3.31
CA ASN A 181 -28.36 16.40 3.80
C ASN A 181 -29.05 17.29 2.74
N LYS A 182 -29.19 16.80 1.49
CA LYS A 182 -29.86 17.48 0.37
C LYS A 182 -31.17 16.78 -0.04
N GLY A 183 -31.69 15.89 0.79
CA GLY A 183 -32.95 15.17 0.55
C GLY A 183 -32.86 14.04 -0.48
N LYS A 184 -31.66 13.70 -0.97
CA LYS A 184 -31.47 12.62 -1.94
C LYS A 184 -31.30 11.30 -1.21
N SER A 185 -32.25 10.40 -1.43
CA SER A 185 -32.17 9.01 -0.97
C SER A 185 -31.07 8.24 -1.71
N PHE A 186 -30.28 7.49 -0.97
CA PHE A 186 -29.31 6.52 -1.46
C PHE A 186 -29.43 5.24 -0.64
N SER A 187 -29.21 4.08 -1.27
CA SER A 187 -29.12 2.82 -0.55
C SER A 187 -27.72 2.24 -0.63
N TYR A 188 -27.30 1.56 0.41
CA TYR A 188 -26.06 0.80 0.44
C TYR A 188 -26.26 -0.50 1.21
N GLN A 189 -25.49 -1.51 0.85
CA GLN A 189 -25.51 -2.79 1.53
C GLN A 189 -24.55 -2.76 2.73
N THR A 190 -24.99 -3.34 3.84
CA THR A 190 -24.16 -3.59 5.01
C THR A 190 -24.15 -5.09 5.32
N VAL A 191 -22.98 -5.62 5.63
CA VAL A 191 -22.81 -7.00 6.08
C VAL A 191 -22.43 -6.95 7.55
N THR A 192 -23.11 -7.78 8.34
CA THR A 192 -22.81 -7.97 9.76
C THR A 192 -22.76 -9.45 10.09
N PHE A 193 -22.09 -9.79 11.17
CA PHE A 193 -21.94 -11.16 11.65
C PHE A 193 -22.47 -11.27 13.08
N ASP A 194 -22.69 -12.50 13.54
CA ASP A 194 -22.93 -12.73 14.96
C ASP A 194 -21.65 -12.39 15.74
N SER A 195 -21.86 -11.83 16.92
CA SER A 195 -20.81 -11.55 17.89
C SER A 195 -20.69 -12.72 18.87
N ASP A 196 -19.52 -12.89 19.49
CA ASP A 196 -19.27 -13.99 20.44
C ASP A 196 -20.13 -13.83 21.72
N ASP A 197 -20.55 -12.60 22.02
CA ASP A 197 -21.48 -12.29 23.11
C ASP A 197 -22.93 -12.76 22.86
N GLY A 198 -23.25 -13.20 21.63
CA GLY A 198 -24.58 -13.67 21.21
C GLY A 198 -25.67 -12.59 21.24
N LYS A 199 -25.33 -11.33 21.56
CA LYS A 199 -26.28 -10.23 21.77
C LYS A 199 -26.08 -9.09 20.77
N SER A 200 -24.84 -8.88 20.35
CA SER A 200 -24.44 -7.77 19.49
C SER A 200 -24.19 -8.24 18.07
N ARG A 201 -24.01 -7.28 17.16
CA ARG A 201 -23.58 -7.55 15.78
C ARG A 201 -22.12 -7.17 15.63
N ALA A 202 -21.38 -8.00 14.90
CA ALA A 202 -19.99 -7.75 14.57
C ALA A 202 -19.82 -7.26 13.13
N ARG A 203 -18.72 -6.55 12.88
CA ARG A 203 -18.27 -6.16 11.53
C ARG A 203 -16.83 -6.57 11.33
N PHE A 204 -16.49 -6.98 10.12
CA PHE A 204 -15.09 -7.21 9.76
C PHE A 204 -14.40 -5.87 9.50
N LEU A 205 -13.37 -5.56 10.30
CA LEU A 205 -12.52 -4.41 10.13
C LEU A 205 -11.15 -4.86 9.62
N PHE A 206 -10.58 -4.06 8.73
CA PHE A 206 -9.19 -4.16 8.32
C PHE A 206 -8.69 -2.73 8.15
N GLU A 207 -7.94 -2.25 9.14
CA GLU A 207 -7.42 -0.90 9.27
C GLU A 207 -5.90 -0.95 9.34
N TYR A 208 -5.24 0.01 8.72
CA TYR A 208 -3.80 0.03 8.61
C TYR A 208 -3.27 1.46 8.49
N ASN A 209 -2.01 1.63 8.89
CA ASN A 209 -1.24 2.84 8.62
C ASN A 209 0.04 2.46 7.88
N GLN A 210 0.53 3.33 7.00
CA GLN A 210 1.84 3.11 6.39
C GLN A 210 2.91 3.05 7.48
N TYR A 211 3.72 2.00 7.44
CA TYR A 211 4.83 1.85 8.36
C TYR A 211 5.97 2.73 7.84
N MET A 212 6.24 3.78 8.58
CA MET A 212 7.37 4.66 8.34
C MET A 212 8.52 4.16 9.20
N LYS A 213 9.67 3.84 8.58
CA LYS A 213 10.90 3.66 9.35
C LYS A 213 11.24 5.00 9.98
N ASN A 214 10.80 5.19 11.24
CA ASN A 214 11.03 6.39 12.04
C ASN A 214 12.52 6.79 12.07
N ALA A 215 13.46 5.88 11.82
CA ALA A 215 14.89 6.19 11.82
C ALA A 215 15.32 7.28 10.83
N GLY A 216 14.73 7.35 9.63
CA GLY A 216 15.05 8.39 8.63
C GLY A 216 14.49 9.76 9.03
N ARG A 217 13.20 9.77 9.43
CA ARG A 217 12.52 10.98 9.93
C ARG A 217 13.18 11.52 11.19
N GLU A 218 13.41 10.66 12.19
CA GLU A 218 14.10 10.99 13.44
C GLU A 218 15.57 11.38 13.21
N GLY A 219 16.25 10.74 12.26
CA GLY A 219 17.62 11.08 11.88
C GLY A 219 17.74 12.50 11.32
N ILE A 220 16.81 12.90 10.44
CA ILE A 220 16.77 14.26 9.90
C ILE A 220 16.30 15.26 10.97
N LYS A 221 15.32 14.90 11.81
CA LYS A 221 14.89 15.73 12.95
C LYS A 221 16.04 16.04 13.91
N ARG A 222 16.92 15.06 14.19
CA ARG A 222 18.15 15.27 15.00
C ARG A 222 19.19 16.16 14.33
N LEU A 223 19.18 16.22 13.01
CA LEU A 223 20.12 17.00 12.20
C LEU A 223 19.54 18.36 11.80
N LYS A 224 18.28 18.63 12.15
CA LYS A 224 17.51 19.82 11.72
C LYS A 224 18.26 21.13 11.96
N ASP A 225 18.83 21.30 13.16
CA ASP A 225 19.56 22.53 13.52
C ASP A 225 20.87 22.72 12.73
N SER A 226 21.35 21.66 12.08
CA SER A 226 22.53 21.72 11.20
C SER A 226 22.18 21.89 9.71
N ILE A 227 20.90 21.76 9.35
CA ILE A 227 20.43 21.95 7.97
C ILE A 227 20.36 23.45 7.70
N THR A 228 21.11 23.88 6.70
CA THR A 228 21.13 25.29 6.30
C THR A 228 20.46 25.54 4.96
N HIS A 229 20.40 24.53 4.09
CA HIS A 229 19.70 24.66 2.81
C HIS A 229 18.89 23.41 2.49
N ILE A 230 17.75 23.62 1.85
CA ILE A 230 16.90 22.60 1.25
C ILE A 230 17.14 22.65 -0.26
N ILE A 231 17.39 21.49 -0.85
CA ILE A 231 17.62 21.30 -2.27
C ILE A 231 16.42 20.58 -2.87
N ILE A 232 15.82 21.13 -3.90
CA ILE A 232 14.67 20.52 -4.59
C ILE A 232 14.99 20.42 -6.07
N ARG A 233 14.99 19.20 -6.60
CA ARG A 233 15.08 18.91 -8.03
C ARG A 233 13.71 18.53 -8.55
N ASP A 234 13.27 19.21 -9.60
CA ASP A 234 11.99 18.95 -10.24
C ASP A 234 12.08 19.01 -11.77
N THR A 235 11.11 18.40 -12.44
CA THR A 235 10.93 18.46 -13.89
C THR A 235 9.60 19.16 -14.18
N ILE A 236 9.67 20.39 -14.69
CA ILE A 236 8.47 21.20 -14.96
C ILE A 236 8.02 20.97 -16.42
N GLY A 237 6.78 20.50 -16.60
CA GLY A 237 6.11 20.42 -17.90
C GLY A 237 5.07 21.53 -18.10
N ALA A 238 4.71 21.78 -19.36
CA ALA A 238 3.65 22.72 -19.70
C ALA A 238 2.28 22.14 -19.31
N VAL A 239 1.67 22.73 -18.28
CA VAL A 239 0.33 22.41 -17.75
C VAL A 239 0.30 21.19 -16.81
N VAL A 240 0.51 21.44 -15.52
CA VAL A 240 0.01 20.56 -14.47
C VAL A 240 -0.96 21.36 -13.60
N SER A 241 -2.15 20.79 -13.39
CA SER A 241 -3.17 21.31 -12.49
C SER A 241 -2.62 21.41 -11.06
N ASP A 242 -2.87 22.55 -10.43
CA ASP A 242 -2.36 22.99 -9.14
C ASP A 242 -2.66 22.00 -7.99
N LYS A 243 -1.72 21.07 -7.73
CA LYS A 243 -1.67 20.23 -6.52
C LYS A 243 -0.42 20.60 -5.70
N ARG A 244 -0.24 21.89 -5.45
CA ARG A 244 0.98 22.42 -4.83
C ARG A 244 1.08 22.04 -3.35
N ALA A 245 2.17 21.36 -2.98
CA ALA A 245 2.60 21.17 -1.59
C ALA A 245 3.01 22.50 -0.94
N TRP A 246 3.11 22.54 0.40
CA TRP A 246 3.42 23.74 1.18
C TRP A 246 4.75 24.42 0.76
N TRP A 247 5.74 23.66 0.30
CA TRP A 247 7.03 24.20 -0.19
C TRP A 247 6.92 24.94 -1.53
N VAL A 248 5.84 24.73 -2.30
CA VAL A 248 5.53 25.59 -3.46
C VAL A 248 4.87 26.90 -3.02
N LYS A 249 4.35 27.02 -1.80
CA LYS A 249 4.03 28.35 -1.22
C LYS A 249 5.29 29.08 -0.76
N LEU A 250 6.35 28.34 -0.43
CA LEU A 250 7.68 28.93 -0.18
C LEU A 250 8.23 29.66 -1.43
N TRP A 251 7.81 29.27 -2.65
CA TRP A 251 8.08 30.03 -3.87
C TRP A 251 7.52 31.46 -3.84
N ASP A 252 6.42 31.72 -3.11
CA ASP A 252 5.80 33.05 -3.04
C ASP A 252 6.69 34.06 -2.30
N CYS A 253 7.65 33.58 -1.50
CA CYS A 253 8.60 34.39 -0.73
C CYS A 253 9.86 34.77 -1.51
N VAL A 254 10.11 34.20 -2.71
CA VAL A 254 11.29 34.52 -3.53
C VAL A 254 11.01 35.77 -4.41
N PRO A 255 11.73 36.89 -4.21
CA PRO A 255 11.51 38.11 -4.99
C PRO A 255 11.85 37.87 -6.49
N GLY A 256 10.88 38.11 -7.37
CA GLY A 256 11.06 38.00 -8.83
C GLY A 256 10.23 36.90 -9.52
N TYR A 257 9.55 36.04 -8.77
CA TYR A 257 8.69 34.97 -9.30
C TYR A 257 7.19 35.22 -9.08
N LYS A 258 6.75 36.48 -9.15
CA LYS A 258 5.32 36.82 -9.18
C LYS A 258 4.74 36.61 -10.58
N ASN A 259 3.86 35.62 -10.70
CA ASN A 259 2.74 35.57 -11.65
C ASN A 259 3.00 35.73 -13.15
N GLU A 260 4.03 35.10 -13.70
CA GLU A 260 4.03 34.77 -15.13
C GLU A 260 4.21 33.27 -15.31
N LYS A 261 3.10 32.58 -15.62
CA LYS A 261 3.16 31.21 -16.15
C LYS A 261 3.83 31.30 -17.52
N PRO A 262 5.10 30.92 -17.69
CA PRO A 262 5.68 30.94 -19.04
C PRO A 262 4.96 29.83 -19.81
N LYS A 263 4.47 30.14 -21.02
CA LYS A 263 4.03 29.11 -21.96
C LYS A 263 5.28 28.34 -22.41
N LEU A 264 5.72 27.37 -21.62
CA LEU A 264 6.88 26.55 -21.96
C LEU A 264 6.51 25.58 -23.08
N ARG A 265 7.39 25.45 -24.08
CA ARG A 265 7.35 24.36 -25.08
C ARG A 265 8.35 23.30 -24.64
N GLY A 266 7.95 22.39 -23.75
CA GLY A 266 8.75 21.24 -23.32
C GLY A 266 8.95 21.12 -21.80
N GLU A 267 9.48 19.95 -21.39
CA GLU A 267 9.86 19.66 -20.01
C GLU A 267 11.23 20.26 -19.70
N LYS A 268 11.37 20.93 -18.55
CA LYS A 268 12.65 21.50 -18.08
C LYS A 268 12.97 21.01 -16.68
N GLN A 269 14.16 20.45 -16.52
CA GLN A 269 14.74 20.13 -15.22
C GLN A 269 15.22 21.39 -14.50
N ILE A 270 14.86 21.52 -13.23
CA ILE A 270 15.28 22.62 -12.36
C ILE A 270 15.86 22.06 -11.07
N GLU A 271 16.83 22.78 -10.50
CA GLU A 271 17.33 22.59 -9.14
C GLU A 271 17.15 23.90 -8.39
N LEU A 272 16.48 23.84 -7.25
CA LEU A 272 16.25 24.96 -6.35
C LEU A 272 17.06 24.73 -5.08
N MET A 273 17.68 25.80 -4.58
CA MET A 273 18.36 25.83 -3.29
C MET A 273 17.71 26.92 -2.46
N ILE A 274 17.09 26.52 -1.36
CA ILE A 274 16.39 27.40 -0.42
C ILE A 274 17.22 27.44 0.85
N GLU A 275 17.62 28.64 1.29
CA GLU A 275 18.26 28.84 2.59
C GLU A 275 17.17 28.97 3.65
N ASP A 276 16.84 27.87 4.32
CA ASP A 276 15.79 27.82 5.34
C ASP A 276 16.05 26.67 6.32
N SER A 277 15.53 26.80 7.54
CA SER A 277 15.53 25.78 8.59
C SER A 277 14.12 25.25 8.78
N LEU A 278 13.92 23.95 8.60
CA LEU A 278 12.60 23.32 8.71
C LEU A 278 12.17 23.13 10.16
N SER A 279 10.89 23.29 10.46
CA SER A 279 10.27 22.81 11.69
C SER A 279 10.09 21.28 11.67
N ASP A 280 9.78 20.67 12.82
CA ASP A 280 9.55 19.21 12.88
C ASP A 280 8.32 18.82 12.05
N SER A 281 7.27 19.66 12.07
CA SER A 281 6.06 19.46 11.27
C SER A 281 6.33 19.61 9.77
N GLN A 282 7.19 20.54 9.38
CA GLN A 282 7.57 20.71 7.98
C GLN A 282 8.43 19.55 7.46
N ILE A 283 9.28 18.97 8.31
CA ILE A 283 10.01 17.73 7.99
C ILE A 283 9.00 16.60 7.75
N ASP A 284 8.01 16.44 8.63
CA ASP A 284 6.98 15.42 8.46
C ASP A 284 6.18 15.61 7.15
N GLU A 285 5.73 16.83 6.86
CA GLU A 285 5.03 17.15 5.60
C GLU A 285 5.90 16.89 4.36
N LEU A 286 7.22 17.11 4.46
CA LEU A 286 8.15 16.88 3.37
C LEU A 286 8.32 15.38 3.07
N PHE A 287 8.44 14.55 4.10
CA PHE A 287 8.48 13.10 3.93
C PHE A 287 7.15 12.58 3.40
N ASP A 288 6.02 13.09 3.87
CA ASP A 288 4.69 12.69 3.38
C ASP A 288 4.52 12.99 1.88
N PHE A 289 4.93 14.18 1.44
CA PHE A 289 4.93 14.54 0.02
C PHE A 289 5.86 13.66 -0.83
N TYR A 290 7.04 13.34 -0.29
CA TYR A 290 7.98 12.45 -0.97
C TYR A 290 7.40 11.01 -1.11
N ASP A 291 6.72 10.53 -0.06
CA ASP A 291 6.07 9.22 0.02
C ASP A 291 4.85 9.10 -0.91
N GLU A 292 4.15 10.21 -1.21
CA GLU A 292 3.07 10.28 -2.20
C GLU A 292 3.53 10.03 -3.66
N GLY A 293 4.83 9.81 -3.87
CA GLY A 293 5.39 9.35 -5.13
C GLY A 293 6.06 10.43 -5.96
N TYR A 294 6.45 11.56 -5.35
CA TYR A 294 7.12 12.69 -6.02
C TYR A 294 8.31 12.27 -6.91
N SER A 295 9.15 11.34 -6.43
CA SER A 295 10.32 10.83 -7.16
C SER A 295 10.09 9.52 -7.90
N SER A 296 8.85 8.99 -7.93
CA SER A 296 8.57 7.70 -8.54
C SER A 296 8.89 7.72 -10.05
N GLY A 297 9.93 6.97 -10.44
CA GLY A 297 10.30 6.78 -11.85
C GLY A 297 11.12 7.91 -12.48
N SER A 298 11.56 8.91 -11.71
CA SER A 298 12.48 9.96 -12.19
C SER A 298 13.88 9.77 -11.61
N SER A 299 14.91 9.83 -12.45
CA SER A 299 16.32 9.86 -12.01
C SER A 299 16.77 11.27 -11.60
N TRP A 300 15.90 12.27 -11.75
CA TRP A 300 16.20 13.68 -11.48
C TRP A 300 15.42 14.23 -10.28
N ASN A 301 14.12 13.97 -10.22
CA ASN A 301 13.24 14.58 -9.22
C ASN A 301 13.58 14.05 -7.82
N ASN A 302 14.03 14.94 -6.94
CA ASN A 302 14.43 14.56 -5.59
C ASN A 302 14.43 15.77 -4.66
N ILE A 303 14.44 15.50 -3.35
CA ILE A 303 14.54 16.51 -2.30
C ILE A 303 15.79 16.17 -1.50
N GLY A 304 16.56 17.16 -1.06
CA GLY A 304 17.77 16.95 -0.27
C GLY A 304 18.09 18.14 0.62
N PHE A 305 19.15 18.03 1.40
CA PHE A 305 19.55 19.04 2.39
C PHE A 305 21.06 19.23 2.39
N LYS A 306 21.49 20.42 2.80
CA LYS A 306 22.90 20.77 2.99
C LYS A 306 23.17 21.13 4.45
N GLN A 307 24.32 20.68 4.96
CA GLN A 307 24.76 20.90 6.33
C GLN A 307 26.02 21.74 6.35
N GLY A 308 26.02 22.88 7.06
CA GLY A 308 27.20 23.74 7.15
C GLY A 308 27.44 24.64 5.92
N GLY A 309 26.40 24.91 5.12
CA GLY A 309 26.41 25.99 4.12
C GLY A 309 26.35 25.52 2.66
N LYS A 310 26.34 26.48 1.74
CA LYS A 310 26.06 26.28 0.30
C LYS A 310 26.98 25.29 -0.41
N ASN A 311 28.24 25.18 0.01
CA ASN A 311 29.24 24.34 -0.64
C ASN A 311 29.30 22.91 -0.09
N SER A 312 28.51 22.59 0.95
CA SER A 312 28.43 21.23 1.48
C SER A 312 27.77 20.28 0.47
N PRO A 313 28.11 18.96 0.53
CA PRO A 313 27.44 17.97 -0.29
C PRO A 313 25.96 17.90 0.07
N THR A 314 25.11 17.77 -0.95
CA THR A 314 23.68 17.54 -0.77
C THR A 314 23.47 16.11 -0.28
N LYS A 315 22.80 15.96 0.86
CA LYS A 315 22.30 14.69 1.35
C LYS A 315 20.85 14.52 0.90
N TRP A 316 20.56 13.49 0.14
CA TRP A 316 19.26 13.37 -0.52
C TRP A 316 18.26 12.62 0.36
N LEU A 317 16.99 13.04 0.33
CA LEU A 317 15.91 12.45 1.09
C LEU A 317 15.69 10.98 0.71
N ASP A 318 15.95 10.60 -0.55
CA ASP A 318 15.92 9.20 -0.99
C ASP A 318 16.98 8.31 -0.34
N GLU A 319 18.08 8.89 0.14
CA GLU A 319 19.09 8.18 0.96
C GLU A 319 18.56 7.91 2.39
N TYR A 320 17.61 8.71 2.87
CA TYR A 320 17.00 8.58 4.21
C TYR A 320 15.66 7.84 4.19
N VAL A 321 15.00 7.80 3.04
CA VAL A 321 13.84 6.95 2.78
C VAL A 321 14.38 5.56 2.43
N LEU A 322 14.47 4.68 3.43
CA LEU A 322 14.82 3.28 3.23
C LEU A 322 13.77 2.61 2.31
N ARG A 323 14.02 2.67 0.99
CA ARG A 323 13.33 1.87 -0.01
C ARG A 323 13.98 0.51 0.01
N GLU A 324 13.43 -0.39 0.81
CA GLU A 324 13.77 -1.79 0.69
C GLU A 324 13.39 -2.25 -0.73
N THR A 325 14.37 -2.80 -1.47
CA THR A 325 14.17 -3.22 -2.86
C THR A 325 14.43 -4.70 -3.05
N ILE A 326 13.60 -5.31 -3.87
CA ILE A 326 13.73 -6.71 -4.27
C ILE A 326 13.94 -6.74 -5.78
N ALA A 327 15.04 -7.36 -6.22
CA ALA A 327 15.27 -7.59 -7.64
C ALA A 327 14.47 -8.83 -8.07
N ALA A 328 13.76 -8.72 -9.19
CA ALA A 328 13.09 -9.84 -9.84
C ALA A 328 13.48 -9.87 -11.32
N SER A 329 13.86 -11.04 -11.83
CA SER A 329 14.02 -11.21 -13.26
C SER A 329 12.63 -11.17 -13.92
N TYR A 330 12.40 -10.17 -14.77
CA TYR A 330 11.14 -10.02 -15.49
C TYR A 330 11.42 -9.65 -16.95
N VAL A 331 10.78 -10.37 -17.87
CA VAL A 331 10.88 -10.12 -19.30
C VAL A 331 9.47 -10.10 -19.86
N ALA A 332 9.00 -8.92 -20.25
CA ALA A 332 7.63 -8.71 -20.76
C ALA A 332 7.28 -9.60 -21.96
N THR A 333 8.27 -9.97 -22.78
CA THR A 333 8.06 -10.87 -23.93
C THR A 333 7.84 -12.33 -23.55
N ASN A 334 8.20 -12.72 -22.31
CA ASN A 334 8.09 -14.10 -21.84
C ASN A 334 6.67 -14.49 -21.41
N ARG A 335 5.68 -13.57 -21.57
CA ARG A 335 4.27 -13.83 -21.25
C ARG A 335 4.07 -14.36 -19.82
N LYS A 336 4.95 -13.97 -18.89
CA LYS A 336 4.97 -14.45 -17.51
C LYS A 336 5.00 -13.27 -16.54
N HIS A 337 4.05 -13.24 -15.61
CA HIS A 337 4.09 -12.34 -14.46
C HIS A 337 4.74 -13.02 -13.26
N ILE A 338 4.98 -12.27 -12.17
CA ILE A 338 5.58 -12.82 -10.96
C ILE A 338 4.46 -13.50 -10.15
N SER A 339 4.39 -14.83 -10.13
CA SER A 339 3.38 -15.53 -9.32
C SER A 339 3.65 -15.37 -7.81
N ALA A 340 2.63 -15.63 -6.97
CA ALA A 340 2.75 -15.51 -5.51
C ALA A 340 3.86 -16.41 -4.92
N SER A 341 4.04 -17.61 -5.46
CA SER A 341 5.10 -18.53 -5.01
C SER A 341 6.50 -18.09 -5.45
N VAL A 342 6.63 -17.50 -6.65
CA VAL A 342 7.90 -16.89 -7.11
C VAL A 342 8.23 -15.67 -6.26
N LEU A 343 7.25 -14.80 -6.00
CA LEU A 343 7.40 -13.64 -5.11
C LEU A 343 7.86 -14.07 -3.71
N ALA A 344 7.27 -15.13 -3.16
CA ALA A 344 7.67 -15.68 -1.87
C ALA A 344 9.13 -16.16 -1.86
N LYS A 345 9.59 -16.81 -2.94
CA LYS A 345 11.00 -17.22 -3.06
C LYS A 345 11.93 -16.00 -3.08
N LEU A 346 11.60 -14.97 -3.87
CA LEU A 346 12.38 -13.72 -3.96
C LEU A 346 12.47 -13.00 -2.61
N ILE A 347 11.34 -12.89 -1.90
CA ILE A 347 11.29 -12.27 -0.57
C ILE A 347 12.08 -13.08 0.45
N ASN A 348 11.93 -14.41 0.45
CA ASN A 348 12.56 -15.25 1.45
C ASN A 348 14.09 -15.21 1.39
N VAL A 349 14.69 -14.92 0.23
CA VAL A 349 16.15 -14.71 0.11
C VAL A 349 16.61 -13.47 0.89
N LYS A 350 15.82 -12.40 0.90
CA LYS A 350 16.15 -11.13 1.56
C LYS A 350 15.35 -10.88 2.85
N ARG A 351 14.61 -11.88 3.35
CA ARG A 351 13.62 -11.70 4.41
C ARG A 351 14.21 -11.07 5.67
N SER A 352 15.34 -11.58 6.14
CA SER A 352 16.01 -11.06 7.34
C SER A 352 16.32 -9.58 7.23
N ASP A 353 16.75 -9.15 6.04
CA ASP A 353 17.15 -7.77 5.78
C ASP A 353 15.92 -6.87 5.65
N LEU A 354 14.91 -7.34 4.90
CA LEU A 354 13.64 -6.64 4.71
C LEU A 354 12.89 -6.42 6.03
N LEU A 355 12.96 -7.39 6.95
CA LEU A 355 12.31 -7.31 8.26
C LEU A 355 13.15 -6.58 9.31
N LYS A 356 14.41 -6.26 9.02
CA LYS A 356 15.31 -5.60 9.96
C LYS A 356 14.74 -4.22 10.35
N GLY A 357 14.51 -4.05 11.64
CA GLY A 357 13.95 -2.82 12.20
C GLY A 357 12.42 -2.71 12.13
N LEU A 358 11.71 -3.73 11.63
CA LEU A 358 10.25 -3.80 11.66
C LEU A 358 9.69 -4.39 12.98
N GLU A 359 10.56 -4.82 13.90
CA GLU A 359 10.16 -5.45 15.15
C GLU A 359 9.31 -4.50 16.02
N VAL A 360 8.22 -5.05 16.53
CA VAL A 360 7.28 -4.34 17.41
C VAL A 360 7.91 -4.22 18.79
N LYS A 361 7.98 -2.99 19.35
CA LYS A 361 8.07 -2.83 20.81
C LYS A 361 6.85 -3.53 21.40
N ALA A 362 7.04 -4.68 22.03
CA ALA A 362 6.00 -5.30 22.84
C ALA A 362 5.43 -4.22 23.77
N ALA A 363 4.10 -4.07 23.79
CA ALA A 363 3.45 -3.24 24.78
C ALA A 363 3.92 -3.73 26.15
N SER A 364 4.62 -2.87 26.87
CA SER A 364 5.05 -3.11 28.24
C SER A 364 3.81 -3.20 29.13
N SER A 365 3.23 -4.37 29.25
CA SER A 365 2.37 -4.72 30.38
C SER A 365 3.28 -5.15 31.53
N GLY A 366 3.58 -4.20 32.43
CA GLY A 366 4.35 -4.44 33.63
C GLY A 366 3.89 -3.49 34.72
N ASN A 367 3.06 -4.01 35.61
CA ASN A 367 2.49 -3.38 36.79
C ASN A 367 3.55 -2.65 37.66
N ASP A 368 3.40 -1.34 37.84
CA ASP A 368 3.79 -0.71 39.11
C ASP A 368 2.56 -0.75 40.04
N SER A 369 2.37 -1.90 40.68
CA SER A 369 1.50 -1.99 41.85
C SER A 369 2.29 -1.55 43.07
N ASN A 370 1.87 -0.42 43.65
CA ASN A 370 2.13 0.05 45.00
C ASN A 370 2.33 -1.10 46.00
N GLU A 371 3.47 -1.08 46.70
CA GLU A 371 3.61 -1.72 48.01
C GLU A 371 3.92 -0.63 49.04
N ASP A 372 2.85 -0.02 49.56
CA ASP A 372 2.84 0.73 50.81
C ASP A 372 2.95 -0.28 51.97
N SER A 373 4.16 -0.62 52.37
CA SER A 373 4.39 -1.31 53.65
C SER A 373 4.73 -0.30 54.73
N LYS A 374 3.70 0.09 55.49
CA LYS A 374 3.82 0.69 56.82
C LYS A 374 4.67 -0.22 57.72
N VAL A 375 5.84 0.25 58.14
CA VAL A 375 6.54 -0.29 59.31
C VAL A 375 6.11 0.52 60.52
N THR A 376 5.29 -0.12 61.35
CA THR A 376 5.01 0.31 62.73
C THR A 376 6.24 0.02 63.57
N ALA A 377 6.84 1.07 64.14
CA ALA A 377 7.85 0.95 65.18
C ALA A 377 7.17 0.75 66.54
N ILE A 378 7.57 -0.31 67.25
CA ILE A 378 7.66 -0.37 68.71
C ILE A 378 9.08 -0.84 69.03
#